data_AF-A0A952UP75-F1
#
_entry.id   AF-A0A952UP75-F1
#
_cell.length_a   1.000
_cell.length_b   1.000
_cell.length_c   1.000
_cell.angle_alpha   90.00
_cell.angle_beta   90.00
_cell.angle_gamma   90.00
#
_symmetry.space_group_name_H-M   'P 1'
#
loop_
_entity.id
_entity.type
_entity.pdbx_description
1 polymer ?
#
loop_
_entity_poly.entity_id
_entity_poly.type
_entity_poly.pdbx_seq_one_letter_code
_entity_poly.pdbx_strand_id
1 'polypeptide(L)'
;MKLFVGLIDHDWYMYLRDRPRDEVNFWWPSPEQSFRALRPGEPFLFKAKYPHQAIVGGGFFVRYVAAPLSLAWQAFGDGNGTPDPRALLQRLRKYRKNDA
;
A
#
# COMPACT_ATOMS: atom_id res chain seq x y z
N MET A 1 18.71 8.82 -8.96
CA MET A 1 17.99 8.19 -7.85
C MET A 1 16.73 8.99 -7.61
N LYS A 2 15.55 8.36 -7.63
CA LYS A 2 14.26 8.99 -7.33
C LYS A 2 13.77 8.55 -5.94
N LEU A 3 12.91 9.38 -5.35
CA LEU A 3 12.19 9.11 -4.12
C LEU A 3 10.71 9.32 -4.40
N PHE A 4 9.84 8.46 -3.86
CA PHE A 4 8.40 8.66 -3.92
C PHE A 4 7.81 8.71 -2.51
N VAL A 5 6.89 9.64 -2.28
CA VAL A 5 6.16 9.76 -1.02
C VAL A 5 4.69 9.43 -1.28
N GLY A 6 4.26 8.26 -0.84
CA GLY A 6 2.88 7.80 -0.98
C GLY A 6 2.03 8.16 0.24
N LEU A 7 0.83 8.70 0.00
CA LEU A 7 -0.16 8.86 1.06
C LEU A 7 -0.71 7.49 1.46
N ILE A 8 -0.64 7.17 2.75
CA ILE A 8 -1.07 5.87 3.25
C ILE A 8 -2.48 5.88 3.86
N ASP A 9 -3.10 4.71 3.91
CA ASP A 9 -4.23 4.45 4.78
C ASP A 9 -3.75 4.24 6.22
N HIS A 10 -4.39 4.93 7.17
CA HIS A 10 -3.96 4.89 8.57
C HIS A 10 -4.14 3.50 9.19
N ASP A 11 -5.24 2.82 8.87
CA ASP A 11 -5.55 1.51 9.44
C ASP A 11 -4.62 0.42 8.86
N TRP A 12 -4.21 0.56 7.60
CA TRP A 12 -3.16 -0.27 7.00
C TRP A 12 -1.84 -0.15 7.77
N TYR A 13 -1.42 1.07 8.08
CA TYR A 13 -0.21 1.31 8.86
C TYR A 13 -0.33 0.78 10.28
N MET A 14 -1.43 1.08 10.98
CA MET A 14 -1.66 0.60 12.34
C MET A 14 -1.74 -0.93 12.42
N TYR A 15 -2.17 -1.60 11.35
CA TYR A 15 -2.13 -3.05 11.29
C TYR A 15 -0.70 -3.59 11.15
N LEU A 16 0.15 -2.97 10.32
CA LEU A 16 1.49 -3.48 10.02
C LEU A 16 2.59 -3.01 10.98
N ARG A 17 2.41 -1.89 11.70
CA ARG A 17 3.46 -1.27 12.55
C ARG A 17 4.09 -2.22 13.57
N ASP A 18 3.30 -3.15 14.11
CA ASP A 18 3.74 -4.09 15.15
C ASP A 18 3.89 -5.51 14.58
N ARG A 19 3.92 -5.65 13.24
CA ARG A 19 4.02 -6.91 12.50
C ARG A 19 5.14 -6.80 11.45
N PRO A 20 6.42 -6.88 11.86
CA PRO A 20 7.54 -6.72 10.94
C PRO A 20 7.49 -7.77 9.82
N ARG A 21 7.81 -7.34 8.59
CA ARG A 21 7.89 -8.19 7.39
C ARG A 21 9.01 -7.73 6.48
N ASP A 22 9.57 -8.67 5.74
CA ASP A 22 10.56 -8.39 4.70
C ASP A 22 9.92 -7.69 3.49
N GLU A 23 8.66 -8.01 3.17
CA GLU A 23 7.89 -7.40 2.09
C GLU A 23 6.43 -7.17 2.52
N VAL A 24 5.85 -6.05 2.08
CA VAL A 24 4.44 -5.70 2.29
C VAL A 24 3.82 -5.23 0.98
N ASN A 25 2.52 -5.47 0.81
CA ASN A 25 1.80 -4.95 -0.35
C ASN A 25 1.24 -3.56 -0.03
N PHE A 26 1.53 -2.59 -0.90
CA PHE A 26 0.94 -1.26 -0.85
C PHE A 26 0.03 -1.05 -2.06
N TRP A 27 -1.26 -0.78 -1.80
CA TRP A 27 -2.25 -0.75 -2.87
C TRP A 27 -2.28 0.61 -3.58
N TRP A 28 -2.27 0.54 -4.90
CA TRP A 28 -2.53 1.68 -5.77
C TRP A 28 -3.98 1.59 -6.27
N PRO A 29 -4.91 2.43 -5.78
CA PRO A 29 -6.34 2.23 -6.02
C PRO A 29 -6.78 2.60 -7.43
N SER A 30 -5.97 3.32 -8.21
CA SER A 30 -6.29 3.71 -9.59
C SER A 30 -5.88 2.59 -10.57
N PRO A 31 -6.84 1.84 -11.14
CA PRO A 31 -6.55 0.77 -12.09
C PRO A 31 -6.10 1.28 -13.46
N GLU A 32 -6.44 2.52 -13.80
CA GLU A 32 -6.12 3.16 -15.08
C GLU A 32 -4.67 3.66 -15.12
N GLN A 33 -4.09 3.96 -13.95
CA GLN A 33 -2.76 4.51 -13.85
C GLN A 33 -1.75 3.47 -13.37
N SER A 34 -0.88 3.02 -14.26
CA SER A 34 0.29 2.23 -13.86
C SER A 34 1.28 3.07 -13.03
N PHE A 35 1.84 2.48 -11.97
CA PHE A 35 2.89 3.13 -11.20
C PHE A 35 4.25 3.01 -11.90
N ARG A 36 4.83 4.14 -12.32
CA ARG A 36 6.14 4.21 -13.03
C ARG A 36 7.11 5.23 -12.42
N ALA A 37 6.81 5.73 -11.23
CA ALA A 37 7.61 6.78 -10.60
C ALA A 37 8.99 6.28 -10.13
N LEU A 38 9.08 5.01 -9.73
CA LEU A 38 10.28 4.38 -9.19
C LEU A 38 10.75 3.18 -10.02
N ARG A 39 12.07 2.96 -9.99
CA ARG A 39 12.74 1.72 -10.40
C ARG A 39 12.95 0.80 -9.18
N PRO A 40 13.08 -0.52 -9.38
CA PRO A 40 13.40 -1.43 -8.29
C PRO A 40 14.61 -0.96 -7.47
N GLY A 41 14.51 -1.00 -6.15
CA GLY A 41 15.53 -0.52 -5.22
C GLY A 41 15.49 0.97 -4.92
N GLU A 42 14.65 1.77 -5.59
CA GLU A 42 14.48 3.20 -5.24
C GLU A 42 13.54 3.35 -4.02
N PRO A 43 13.75 4.36 -3.15
CA PRO A 43 13.02 4.42 -1.89
C PRO A 43 11.58 4.93 -2.06
N PHE A 44 10.67 4.31 -1.30
CA PHE A 44 9.27 4.67 -1.17
C PHE A 44 8.99 5.00 0.29
N LEU A 45 8.53 6.23 0.57
CA LEU A 45 8.16 6.67 1.92
C LEU A 45 6.65 6.72 2.09
N PHE A 46 6.21 6.37 3.30
CA PHE A 46 4.82 6.36 3.72
C PHE A 46 4.50 7.64 4.49
N LYS A 47 3.63 8.48 3.94
CA LYS A 47 3.16 9.70 4.59
C LYS A 47 1.74 9.53 5.10
N ALA A 48 1.55 9.72 6.40
CA ALA A 48 0.23 9.74 7.01
C ALA A 48 -0.59 10.94 6.52
N LYS A 49 -1.90 10.72 6.37
CA LYS A 49 -2.88 11.78 6.08
C LYS A 49 -3.12 12.66 7.32
N TYR A 50 -3.91 13.73 7.16
CA TYR A 50 -4.38 14.53 8.29
C TYR A 50 -5.07 13.63 9.34
N PRO A 51 -4.91 13.88 10.66
CA PRO A 51 -4.18 15.00 11.28
C PRO A 51 -2.67 14.76 11.48
N HIS A 52 -2.16 13.55 11.25
CA HIS A 52 -0.78 13.23 11.59
C HIS A 52 0.26 13.88 10.66
N GLN A 53 -0.01 13.90 9.35
CA GLN A 53 0.80 14.57 8.32
C GLN A 53 2.31 14.28 8.29
N ALA A 54 2.79 13.23 8.96
CA ALA A 54 4.20 12.87 9.07
C ALA A 54 4.61 11.69 8.19
N ILE A 55 5.92 11.53 7.95
CA ILE A 55 6.49 10.28 7.42
C ILE A 55 6.49 9.25 8.54
N VAL A 56 5.82 8.12 8.32
CA VAL A 56 5.61 7.07 9.35
C VAL A 56 6.36 5.78 9.06
N GLY A 57 7.07 5.73 7.93
CA GLY A 57 7.87 4.59 7.52
C GLY A 57 8.30 4.69 6.06
N GLY A 58 8.96 3.65 5.59
CA GLY A 58 9.35 3.52 4.20
C GLY A 58 9.98 2.16 3.91
N GLY A 59 10.30 1.96 2.65
CA GLY A 59 10.99 0.76 2.17
C GLY A 59 11.57 1.00 0.78
N PHE A 60 12.04 -0.07 0.16
CA PHE A 60 12.55 -0.02 -1.20
C PHE A 60 11.50 -0.62 -2.15
N PHE A 61 11.21 0.10 -3.23
CA PHE A 61 10.25 -0.37 -4.22
C PHE A 61 10.77 -1.63 -4.90
N VAL A 62 10.00 -2.71 -4.88
CA VAL A 62 10.36 -3.97 -5.57
C VAL A 62 9.80 -3.97 -6.99
N ARG A 63 8.48 -3.83 -7.12
CA ARG A 63 7.77 -3.83 -8.41
C ARG A 63 6.33 -3.35 -8.25
N TYR A 64 5.75 -2.94 -9.37
CA TYR A 64 4.30 -2.73 -9.51
C TYR A 64 3.72 -3.87 -10.34
N VAL A 65 2.56 -4.39 -9.92
CA VAL A 65 1.82 -5.44 -10.64
C VAL A 65 0.34 -5.09 -10.63
N ALA A 66 -0.25 -4.97 -11.82
CA ALA A 66 -1.70 -4.97 -11.93
C ALA A 66 -2.19 -6.41 -11.73
N ALA A 67 -2.87 -6.67 -10.61
CA ALA A 67 -3.28 -8.01 -10.21
C ALA A 67 -4.69 -8.01 -9.60
N PRO A 68 -5.46 -9.12 -9.76
CA PRO A 68 -6.68 -9.34 -9.00
C PRO A 68 -6.42 -9.39 -7.49
N LEU A 69 -7.43 -9.04 -6.71
CA LEU A 69 -7.32 -9.03 -5.25
C LEU A 69 -6.97 -10.40 -4.66
N SER A 70 -7.51 -11.46 -5.25
CA SER A 70 -7.24 -12.84 -4.85
C SER A 70 -5.76 -13.17 -4.96
N LEU A 71 -5.09 -12.74 -6.04
CA LEU A 71 -3.66 -12.97 -6.24
C LEU A 71 -2.82 -12.18 -5.23
N ALA A 72 -3.20 -10.92 -4.97
CA ALA A 72 -2.53 -10.11 -3.94
C ALA A 72 -2.68 -10.74 -2.54
N TRP A 73 -3.85 -11.32 -2.22
CA TRP A 73 -4.04 -12.05 -0.97
C TRP A 73 -3.20 -13.32 -0.89
N GLN A 74 -3.15 -14.11 -1.97
CA GLN A 74 -2.32 -15.31 -2.02
C GLN A 74 -0.83 -15.01 -1.85
N ALA A 75 -0.34 -13.92 -2.43
CA ALA A 75 1.07 -13.54 -2.38
C ALA A 75 1.50 -12.97 -1.01
N PHE A 76 0.66 -12.12 -0.40
CA PHE A 76 1.08 -11.35 0.78
C PHE A 76 0.32 -11.69 2.06
N GLY A 77 -0.80 -12.41 1.97
CA GLY A 77 -1.68 -12.68 3.11
C GLY A 77 -2.04 -11.40 3.86
N ASP A 78 -1.86 -11.41 5.17
CA ASP A 78 -2.03 -10.26 6.04
C ASP A 78 -0.93 -9.18 5.90
N GLY A 79 0.13 -9.43 5.13
CA GLY A 79 1.07 -8.42 4.62
C GLY A 79 0.45 -7.44 3.63
N ASN A 80 -0.82 -7.68 3.25
CA ASN A 80 -1.67 -6.65 2.68
C ASN A 80 -2.03 -5.56 3.71
N GLY A 81 -1.85 -5.76 5.02
CA GLY A 81 -2.22 -4.78 6.05
C GLY A 81 -3.65 -4.92 6.56
N THR A 82 -4.24 -6.12 6.43
CA THR A 82 -5.59 -6.47 6.90
C THR A 82 -5.62 -7.90 7.40
N PRO A 83 -6.49 -8.23 8.38
CA PRO A 83 -6.53 -9.57 8.97
C PRO A 83 -7.06 -10.67 8.05
N ASP A 84 -7.89 -10.32 7.06
CA ASP A 84 -8.52 -11.29 6.17
C ASP A 84 -8.88 -10.65 4.79
N PRO A 85 -9.22 -11.47 3.77
CA PRO A 85 -9.56 -10.95 2.44
C PRO A 85 -10.80 -10.05 2.41
N ARG A 86 -11.75 -10.24 3.35
CA ARG A 86 -12.98 -9.43 3.40
C ARG A 86 -12.66 -8.03 3.90
N ALA A 87 -11.83 -7.91 4.93
CA ALA A 87 -11.33 -6.63 5.43
C ALA A 87 -10.53 -5.87 4.35
N LEU A 88 -9.69 -6.59 3.60
CA LEU A 88 -8.98 -6.06 2.44
C LEU A 88 -9.93 -5.46 1.39
N LEU A 89 -10.94 -6.23 0.96
CA LEU A 89 -11.92 -5.78 -0.02
C LEU A 89 -12.71 -4.56 0.47
N GLN A 90 -13.14 -4.57 1.74
CA GLN A 90 -13.86 -3.44 2.33
C GLN A 90 -13.03 -2.17 2.34
N ARG A 91 -11.74 -2.28 2.67
CA ARG A 91 -10.83 -1.13 2.68
C ARG A 91 -10.61 -0.55 1.29
N LEU A 92 -10.38 -1.38 0.27
CA LEU A 92 -10.22 -0.90 -1.12
C LEU A 92 -11.51 -0.25 -1.65
N ARG A 93 -12.69 -0.77 -1.27
CA ARG A 93 -13.98 -0.16 -1.64
C ARG A 93 -14.16 1.25 -1.09
N LYS A 94 -13.61 1.56 0.09
CA LYS A 94 -13.64 2.92 0.67
C LYS A 94 -12.94 3.94 -0.24
N TYR A 95 -11.84 3.53 -0.88
CA TYR A 95 -11.05 4.42 -1.73
C TYR A 95 -11.60 4.54 -3.15
N ARG A 96 -12.16 3.46 -3.72
CA ARG A 96 -12.79 3.51 -5.05
C ARG A 96 -14.02 4.42 -5.13
N LYS A 97 -14.74 4.65 -4.02
CA LYS A 97 -15.94 5.49 -4.01
C LYS A 97 -15.64 6.99 -4.03
N ASN A 98 -14.40 7.39 -3.74
CA ASN A 98 -13.99 8.80 -3.67
C ASN A 98 -13.17 9.24 -4.89
N ASP A 99 -13.02 8.37 -5.89
CA ASP A 99 -12.33 8.65 -7.17
C ASP A 99 -13.34 8.89 -8.32
N ALA A 100 -14.60 9.26 -8.00
CA ALA A 100 -15.65 9.62 -8.97
C ALA A 100 -16.21 11.02 -8.69
#